data_AF-A0A954F6Y3-F1
#
_entry.id   AF-A0A954F6Y3-F1
#
_cell.length_a   1.000
_cell.length_b   1.000
_cell.length_c   1.000
_cell.angle_alpha   90.00
_cell.angle_beta   90.00
_cell.angle_gamma   90.00
#
_symmetry.space_group_name_H-M   'P 1'
#
loop_
_entity.id
_entity.type
_entity.pdbx_description
1 polymer ?
#
loop_
_entity_poly.entity_id
_entity_poly.type
_entity_poly.pdbx_seq_one_letter_code
_entity_poly.pdbx_strand_id
1 'polypeptide(L)'
;MRTSSLWKTVQLGVSSLLLHKLRSFLTTLGVLFGVASVVAMLAVGEGASEKAQQQLRELGSRNVILRSAKPKQDNVSEEETRVLSYGLKRTDFDRIHETYPGVVRTVPILIATQEVRLVDKLCRPKVLCTTPDFLAASGRMVGSGRFM
;
A
#
# COMPACT_ATOMS: atom_id res chain seq x y z
N MET A 1 -23.78 -42.49 -40.06
CA MET A 1 -23.03 -43.71 -39.66
C MET A 1 -21.52 -43.46 -39.43
N ARG A 2 -21.10 -42.26 -38.97
CA ARG A 2 -19.68 -41.83 -38.88
C ARG A 2 -19.16 -41.57 -37.46
N THR A 3 -20.04 -41.55 -36.45
CA THR A 3 -19.69 -41.25 -35.05
C THR A 3 -19.15 -42.45 -34.27
N SER A 4 -19.48 -43.68 -34.69
CA SER A 4 -19.01 -44.91 -34.04
C SER A 4 -17.53 -45.21 -34.28
N SER A 5 -16.91 -44.63 -35.31
CA SER A 5 -15.48 -44.84 -35.59
C SER A 5 -14.59 -44.03 -34.64
N LEU A 6 -14.94 -42.77 -34.35
CA LEU A 6 -14.18 -41.92 -33.42
C LEU A 6 -14.15 -42.51 -32.01
N TRP A 7 -15.28 -43.04 -31.55
CA TRP A 7 -15.37 -43.71 -30.25
C TRP A 7 -14.47 -44.95 -30.19
N LYS A 8 -14.49 -45.77 -31.25
CA LYS A 8 -13.59 -46.94 -31.35
C LYS A 8 -12.12 -46.54 -31.41
N THR A 9 -11.77 -45.45 -32.09
CA THR A 9 -10.39 -44.93 -32.14
C THR A 9 -9.92 -44.45 -30.77
N VAL A 10 -10.76 -43.72 -30.03
CA VAL A 10 -10.44 -43.30 -28.64
C VAL A 10 -10.31 -44.52 -27.73
N GLN A 11 -11.22 -45.48 -27.82
CA GLN A 11 -11.17 -46.71 -27.02
C GLN A 11 -9.89 -47.52 -27.30
N LEU A 12 -9.49 -47.66 -28.57
CA LEU A 12 -8.24 -48.31 -28.95
C LEU A 12 -7.01 -47.53 -28.45
N GLY A 13 -7.04 -46.19 -28.51
CA GLY A 13 -5.97 -45.34 -27.98
C GLY A 13 -5.79 -45.48 -26.47
N VAL A 14 -6.89 -45.50 -25.70
CA VAL A 14 -6.86 -45.71 -24.24
C VAL A 14 -6.34 -47.11 -23.89
N SER A 15 -6.79 -48.15 -24.60
CA SER A 15 -6.26 -49.52 -24.41
C SER A 15 -4.76 -49.60 -24.71
N SER A 16 -4.26 -48.89 -25.72
CA SER A 16 -2.84 -48.84 -26.06
C SER A 16 -2.00 -48.11 -24.98
N LEU A 17 -2.50 -47.00 -24.42
CA LEU A 17 -1.87 -46.28 -23.31
C LEU A 17 -1.81 -47.15 -22.03
N LEU A 18 -2.87 -47.93 -21.76
CA LEU A 18 -2.93 -48.87 -20.63
C LEU A 18 -1.99 -50.07 -20.78
N LEU A 19 -1.53 -50.39 -21.99
CA LEU A 19 -0.54 -51.45 -22.23
C LEU A 19 0.86 -51.04 -21.77
N HIS A 20 1.20 -49.75 -21.88
CA HIS A 20 2.48 -49.18 -21.48
C HIS A 20 2.32 -48.13 -20.37
N LYS A 21 1.72 -48.55 -19.25
CA LYS A 21 1.35 -47.70 -18.10
C LYS A 21 2.49 -46.81 -17.61
N LEU A 22 3.71 -47.34 -17.49
CA LEU A 22 4.85 -46.60 -16.93
C LEU A 22 5.33 -45.48 -17.86
N ARG A 23 5.45 -45.77 -19.16
CA ARG A 23 5.85 -44.77 -20.17
C ARG A 23 4.80 -43.66 -20.28
N SER A 24 3.53 -44.05 -20.37
CA SER A 24 2.40 -43.13 -20.53
C SER A 24 2.18 -42.25 -19.29
N PHE A 25 2.39 -42.82 -18.09
CA PHE A 25 2.32 -42.07 -16.84
C PHE A 25 3.45 -41.04 -16.74
N LEU A 26 4.71 -41.44 -16.99
CA LEU A 26 5.86 -40.53 -16.92
C LEU A 26 5.75 -39.36 -17.91
N THR A 27 5.26 -39.58 -19.15
CA THR A 27 5.09 -38.49 -20.12
C THR A 27 4.00 -37.52 -19.70
N THR A 28 2.87 -38.02 -19.18
CA THR A 28 1.77 -37.17 -18.71
C THR A 28 2.19 -36.36 -17.49
N LEU A 29 2.93 -36.98 -16.57
CA LEU A 29 3.47 -36.34 -15.38
C LEU A 29 4.45 -35.21 -15.73
N GLY A 30 5.31 -35.43 -16.73
CA GLY A 30 6.23 -34.41 -17.25
C GLY A 30 5.52 -33.18 -17.79
N VAL A 31 4.47 -33.37 -18.60
CA VAL A 31 3.66 -32.26 -19.12
C VAL A 31 2.89 -31.55 -18.01
N LEU A 32 2.35 -32.29 -17.04
CA LEU A 32 1.63 -31.73 -15.89
C LEU A 32 2.53 -30.80 -15.07
N PHE A 33 3.72 -31.27 -14.67
CA PHE A 33 4.67 -30.44 -13.91
C PHE A 33 5.25 -29.31 -14.74
N GLY A 34 5.50 -29.54 -16.04
CA GLY A 34 5.96 -28.51 -16.96
C GLY A 34 5.00 -27.32 -17.02
N VAL A 35 3.73 -27.56 -17.39
CA VAL A 35 2.71 -26.50 -17.48
C VAL A 35 2.43 -25.89 -16.10
N ALA A 36 2.34 -26.71 -15.05
CA ALA A 36 2.09 -26.21 -13.70
C ALA A 36 3.18 -25.24 -13.22
N SER A 37 4.46 -25.53 -13.49
CA SER A 37 5.57 -24.65 -13.11
C SER A 37 5.51 -23.28 -13.81
N VAL A 38 5.17 -23.27 -15.10
CA VAL A 38 5.07 -22.04 -15.90
C VAL A 38 3.90 -21.18 -15.42
N VAL A 39 2.73 -21.80 -15.18
CA VAL A 39 1.55 -21.10 -14.67
C VAL A 39 1.82 -20.54 -13.27
N ALA A 40 2.46 -21.31 -12.39
CA ALA A 40 2.81 -20.86 -11.04
C ALA A 40 3.79 -19.67 -11.08
N MET A 41 4.83 -19.73 -11.91
CA MET A 41 5.78 -18.63 -12.07
C MET A 41 5.10 -17.37 -12.60
N LEU A 42 4.19 -17.50 -13.57
CA LEU A 42 3.46 -16.36 -14.14
C LEU A 42 2.55 -15.71 -13.08
N ALA A 43 1.79 -16.52 -12.34
CA ALA A 43 0.92 -16.04 -11.27
C ALA A 43 1.70 -15.30 -10.18
N VAL A 44 2.87 -15.82 -9.78
CA VAL A 44 3.76 -15.15 -8.82
C VAL A 44 4.30 -13.85 -9.39
N GLY A 45 4.74 -13.84 -10.65
CA GLY A 45 5.28 -12.66 -11.32
C GLY A 45 4.26 -11.53 -11.44
N GLU A 46 3.06 -11.85 -11.92
CA GLU A 46 1.96 -10.89 -12.05
C GLU A 46 1.50 -10.38 -10.69
N GLY A 47 1.31 -11.26 -9.70
CA GLY A 47 0.92 -10.86 -8.35
C GLY A 47 1.98 -10.00 -7.66
N ALA A 48 3.26 -10.28 -7.86
CA ALA A 48 4.35 -9.46 -7.34
C ALA A 48 4.38 -8.08 -8.00
N SER A 49 4.17 -8.02 -9.32
CA SER A 49 4.09 -6.77 -10.08
C SER A 49 2.90 -5.91 -9.63
N GLU A 50 1.72 -6.50 -9.49
CA GLU A 50 0.53 -5.79 -9.02
C GLU A 50 0.72 -5.23 -7.62
N LYS A 51 1.29 -6.04 -6.71
CA LYS A 51 1.60 -5.61 -5.34
C LYS A 51 2.63 -4.50 -5.32
N ALA A 52 3.68 -4.58 -6.13
CA ALA A 52 4.68 -3.52 -6.25
C ALA A 52 4.05 -2.24 -6.79
N GLN A 53 3.20 -2.33 -7.81
CA GLN A 53 2.46 -1.18 -8.31
C GLN A 53 1.50 -0.59 -7.27
N GLN A 54 0.84 -1.42 -6.45
CA GLN A 54 -0.03 -0.94 -5.38
C GLN A 54 0.77 -0.20 -4.31
N GLN A 55 1.92 -0.75 -3.89
CA GLN A 55 2.85 -0.06 -3.00
C GLN A 55 3.36 1.25 -3.63
N LEU A 56 3.68 1.24 -4.92
CA LEU A 56 4.07 2.45 -5.65
C LEU A 56 2.92 3.45 -5.82
N ARG A 57 1.65 3.02 -5.82
CA ARG A 57 0.47 3.91 -5.81
C ARG A 57 0.21 4.48 -4.42
N GLU A 58 0.44 3.69 -3.38
CA GLU A 58 0.39 4.14 -1.97
C GLU A 58 1.54 5.11 -1.65
N LEU A 59 2.72 4.87 -2.21
CA LEU A 59 3.87 5.78 -2.18
C LEU A 59 3.76 6.88 -3.25
N GLY A 60 2.91 6.66 -4.25
CA GLY A 60 2.64 7.51 -5.40
C GLY A 60 2.10 8.80 -4.88
N SER A 61 3.02 9.74 -4.66
CA SER A 61 2.90 10.87 -3.76
C SER A 61 1.87 11.87 -4.28
N ARG A 62 0.60 11.56 -4.10
CA ARG A 62 -0.49 12.54 -4.13
C ARG A 62 -0.43 13.45 -2.89
N ASN A 63 0.36 13.07 -1.88
CA ASN A 63 0.46 13.76 -0.60
C ASN A 63 1.86 14.38 -0.43
N VAL A 64 1.93 15.71 -0.55
CA VAL A 64 3.14 16.46 -0.22
C VAL A 64 3.11 16.81 1.26
N ILE A 65 4.10 16.31 2.02
CA ILE A 65 4.22 16.60 3.46
C ILE A 65 5.14 17.79 3.65
N LEU A 66 4.57 18.94 4.00
CA LEU A 66 5.32 20.13 4.36
C LEU A 66 5.69 20.06 5.85
N ARG A 67 6.99 20.17 6.15
CA ARG A 67 7.51 20.23 7.52
C ARG A 67 8.38 21.46 7.64
N SER A 68 8.13 22.24 8.68
CA SER A 68 9.07 23.28 9.08
C SER A 68 10.28 22.60 9.74
N ALA A 69 11.51 22.93 9.34
CA ALA A 69 12.76 22.51 10.02
C ALA A 69 13.36 23.62 10.91
N LYS A 70 13.51 23.39 12.23
CA LYS A 70 13.92 24.46 13.18
C LYS A 70 15.32 24.92 12.78
N PRO A 71 15.57 26.23 12.57
CA PRO A 71 16.93 26.69 12.33
C PRO A 71 17.79 26.27 13.53
N LYS A 72 18.94 25.67 13.24
CA LYS A 72 19.95 25.40 14.28
C LYS A 72 20.24 26.74 14.97
N GLN A 73 20.20 26.75 16.29
CA GLN A 73 20.74 27.86 17.07
C GLN A 73 22.26 27.83 16.89
N ASP A 74 22.75 28.38 15.79
CA ASP A 74 24.11 28.88 15.75
C ASP A 74 24.12 30.16 16.60
N ASN A 75 25.14 30.28 17.44
CA ASN A 75 25.33 31.33 18.44
C ASN A 75 25.15 32.73 17.83
N VAL A 76 23.94 33.28 17.91
CA VAL A 76 23.66 34.68 17.60
C VAL A 76 23.09 35.30 18.85
N SER A 77 23.81 36.33 19.30
CA SER A 77 23.74 37.03 20.57
C SER A 77 22.33 37.37 21.05
N GLU A 78 22.19 37.30 22.37
CA GLU A 78 21.09 37.77 23.20
C GLU A 78 20.82 39.27 22.99
N GLU A 79 20.20 39.71 21.89
CA GLU A 79 19.82 41.14 21.82
C GLU A 79 18.60 41.52 20.98
N GLU A 80 17.96 40.60 20.27
CA GLU A 80 16.61 40.88 19.76
C GLU A 80 15.69 39.70 20.05
N THR A 81 14.71 39.95 20.92
CA THR A 81 13.45 39.21 20.98
C THR A 81 12.67 39.44 19.67
N ARG A 82 13.27 39.12 18.52
CA ARG A 82 12.49 38.81 17.33
C ARG A 82 11.82 37.49 17.65
N VAL A 83 10.56 37.59 18.03
CA VAL A 83 9.59 36.50 18.01
C VAL A 83 10.01 35.56 16.88
N LEU A 84 10.52 34.38 17.24
CA LEU A 84 10.94 33.35 16.31
C LEU A 84 9.69 32.96 15.52
N SER A 85 9.40 33.71 14.45
CA SER A 85 8.28 33.48 13.54
C SER A 85 8.66 32.32 12.66
N TYR A 86 8.77 31.17 13.30
CA TYR A 86 9.28 29.95 12.75
C TYR A 86 8.19 28.88 12.94
N GLY A 87 7.92 28.13 11.87
CA GLY A 87 6.79 27.21 11.82
C GLY A 87 5.86 27.52 10.65
N LEU A 88 5.02 26.53 10.32
CA LEU A 88 3.94 26.70 9.36
C LEU A 88 2.81 27.49 10.03
N LYS A 89 2.42 28.63 9.46
CA LYS A 89 1.32 29.44 9.99
C LYS A 89 0.00 29.04 9.34
N ARG A 90 -1.10 29.43 9.99
CA ARG A 90 -2.45 29.23 9.42
C ARG A 90 -2.62 29.97 8.09
N THR A 91 -2.01 31.14 7.94
CA THR A 91 -2.00 31.89 6.67
C THR A 91 -1.33 31.14 5.52
N ASP A 92 -0.35 30.28 5.81
CA ASP A 92 0.32 29.48 4.78
C ASP A 92 -0.58 28.35 4.30
N PHE A 93 -1.39 27.78 5.20
CA PHE A 93 -2.41 26.79 4.86
C PHE A 93 -3.44 27.34 3.86
N ASP A 94 -3.97 28.54 4.12
CA ASP A 94 -4.97 29.17 3.25
C ASP A 94 -4.37 29.51 1.88
N ARG A 95 -3.15 30.07 1.86
CA ARG A 95 -2.43 30.39 0.60
C ARG A 95 -2.16 29.15 -0.26
N ILE A 96 -1.76 28.03 0.33
CA ILE A 96 -1.50 26.79 -0.43
C ILE A 96 -2.78 26.27 -1.06
N HIS A 97 -3.91 26.39 -0.34
CA HIS A 97 -5.20 25.98 -0.85
C HIS A 97 -5.66 26.85 -2.03
N GLU A 98 -5.45 28.17 -1.95
CA GLU A 98 -5.89 29.12 -2.97
C GLU A 98 -4.97 29.20 -4.20
N THR A 99 -3.66 29.05 -3.99
CA THR A 99 -2.65 29.28 -5.06
C THR A 99 -2.56 28.12 -6.04
N TYR A 100 -2.83 26.89 -5.58
CA TYR A 100 -2.59 25.69 -6.38
C TYR A 100 -3.90 24.93 -6.69
N PRO A 101 -4.47 25.10 -7.90
CA PRO A 101 -5.73 24.43 -8.28
C PRO A 101 -5.61 22.90 -8.36
N GLY A 102 -4.40 22.33 -8.35
CA GLY A 102 -4.16 20.89 -8.30
C GLY A 102 -4.26 20.28 -6.90
N VAL A 103 -4.34 21.10 -5.84
CA VAL A 103 -4.43 20.63 -4.45
C VAL A 103 -5.88 20.35 -4.10
N VAL A 104 -6.27 19.07 -4.14
CA VAL A 104 -7.65 18.65 -3.83
C VAL A 104 -7.98 18.82 -2.35
N ARG A 105 -7.02 18.58 -1.44
CA ARG A 105 -7.19 18.72 0.01
C ARG A 105 -5.88 19.13 0.67
N THR A 106 -5.99 20.02 1.65
CA THR A 106 -4.88 20.39 2.53
C THR A 106 -5.26 20.01 3.96
N VAL A 107 -4.37 19.34 4.67
CA VAL A 107 -4.65 18.87 6.04
C VAL A 107 -3.56 19.39 6.98
N PRO A 108 -3.91 20.19 8.00
CA PRO A 108 -2.95 20.63 9.00
C PRO A 108 -2.71 19.50 10.00
N ILE A 109 -1.45 19.22 10.32
CA ILE A 109 -1.07 18.16 11.26
C ILE A 109 -0.19 18.75 12.36
N LEU A 110 -0.62 18.60 13.61
CA LEU A 110 0.17 18.89 14.80
C LEU A 110 0.36 17.60 15.59
N ILE A 111 1.62 17.26 15.89
CA ILE A 111 1.96 16.12 16.75
C ILE A 111 2.48 16.71 18.06
N ALA A 112 1.74 16.51 19.14
CA ALA A 112 2.13 16.91 20.48
C ALA A 112 2.31 15.68 21.35
N THR A 113 3.37 15.64 22.15
CA THR A 113 3.50 14.62 23.20
C THR A 113 2.78 15.15 24.43
N GLN A 114 1.75 14.45 24.89
CA GLN A 114 0.98 14.84 26.06
C GLN A 114 1.06 13.75 27.12
N GLU A 115 1.08 14.14 28.39
CA GLU A 115 0.96 13.19 29.48
C GLU A 115 -0.51 12.82 29.65
N VAL A 116 -0.82 11.54 29.46
CA VAL A 116 -2.15 10.99 29.62
C VAL A 116 -2.11 10.02 30.80
N ARG A 117 -2.92 10.29 31.81
CA ARG A 117 -3.08 9.43 32.97
C ARG A 117 -4.38 8.64 32.82
N LEU A 118 -4.28 7.32 32.80
CA LEU A 118 -5.43 6.42 32.81
C LEU A 118 -5.43 5.66 34.14
N VAL A 119 -6.30 6.08 35.05
CA VAL A 119 -6.46 5.54 36.41
C VAL A 119 -5.12 5.52 37.17
N ASP A 120 -4.36 4.44 37.07
CA ASP A 120 -3.10 4.20 37.78
C ASP A 120 -1.87 4.15 36.84
N LYS A 121 -2.08 4.29 35.53
CA LYS A 121 -0.99 4.29 34.54
C LYS A 121 -0.77 5.68 33.96
N LEU A 122 0.45 6.19 34.12
CA LEU A 122 0.93 7.37 33.39
C LEU A 122 1.55 6.92 32.07
N CYS A 123 1.06 7.48 30.96
CA CYS A 123 1.61 7.25 29.64
C CYS A 123 1.88 8.58 28.96
N ARG A 124 2.87 8.62 28.08
CA ARG A 124 3.19 9.80 27.25
C ARG A 124 2.93 9.51 25.78
N PRO A 125 1.66 9.37 25.34
CA PRO A 125 1.36 9.13 23.94
C PRO A 125 1.66 10.39 23.09
N LYS A 126 1.95 10.14 21.81
CA LYS A 126 1.94 11.18 20.79
C LYS A 126 0.49 11.41 20.37
N VAL A 127 -0.04 12.59 20.66
CA VAL A 127 -1.37 13.05 20.27
C VAL A 127 -1.25 13.72 18.90
N LEU A 128 -2.06 13.27 17.96
CA LEU A 128 -2.17 13.83 16.61
C LEU A 128 -3.40 14.73 16.55
N CYS A 129 -3.20 16.04 16.42
CA CYS A 129 -4.28 17.00 16.21
C CYS A 129 -4.36 17.32 14.71
N THR A 130 -5.50 17.04 14.09
CA THR A 130 -5.71 17.18 12.65
C THR A 130 -7.19 17.42 12.35
N THR A 131 -7.54 17.67 11.09
CA THR A 131 -8.93 17.81 10.63
C THR A 131 -9.53 16.48 10.16
N PRO A 132 -10.88 16.37 10.04
CA PRO A 132 -11.56 15.16 9.56
C PRO A 132 -11.05 14.66 8.20
N ASP A 133 -10.62 15.57 7.35
CA ASP A 133 -10.08 15.29 6.01
C ASP A 133 -8.79 14.46 6.03
N PHE A 134 -8.13 14.33 7.17
CA PHE A 134 -6.96 13.49 7.34
C PHE A 134 -7.21 12.04 6.96
N LEU A 135 -8.41 11.51 7.24
CA LEU A 135 -8.73 10.12 6.94
C LEU A 135 -8.76 9.89 5.42
N ALA A 136 -9.38 10.81 4.69
CA ALA A 136 -9.44 10.79 3.23
C ALA A 136 -8.06 11.02 2.59
N ALA A 137 -7.23 11.89 3.17
CA ALA A 137 -5.89 12.16 2.68
C ALA A 137 -4.90 11.00 2.97
N SER A 138 -5.00 10.36 4.15
CA SER A 138 -4.07 9.31 4.56
C SER A 138 -4.45 7.91 4.07
N GLY A 139 -5.67 7.73 3.54
CA GLY A 139 -6.18 6.42 3.11
C GLY A 139 -6.33 5.41 4.25
N ARG A 140 -6.24 5.86 5.51
CA ARG A 140 -6.33 4.99 6.68
C ARG A 140 -7.79 4.64 6.96
N MET A 141 -8.02 3.42 7.41
CA MET A 141 -9.32 2.99 7.92
C MET A 141 -9.39 3.17 9.44
N VAL A 142 -10.55 3.58 9.94
CA VAL A 142 -10.81 3.68 11.38
C VAL A 142 -11.04 2.27 11.92
N GLY A 143 -10.23 1.84 12.89
CA GLY A 143 -10.37 0.50 13.48
C GLY A 143 -11.58 0.35 14.41
N SER A 144 -11.96 1.42 15.12
CA SER A 144 -13.15 1.46 15.97
C SER A 144 -13.60 2.90 16.24
N GLY A 145 -14.90 3.11 16.46
CA GLY A 145 -15.49 4.42 16.72
C GLY A 145 -15.66 5.28 15.46
N ARG A 146 -15.69 6.60 15.65
CA ARG A 146 -15.79 7.59 14.56
C ARG A 146 -14.61 8.57 14.65
N PHE A 147 -14.00 8.85 13.50
CA PHE A 147 -13.05 9.94 13.38
C PHE A 147 -13.82 11.27 13.31
N MET A 148 -13.53 12.18 14.24
CA MET A 148 -14.15 13.51 14.35
C MET A 148 -13.15 14.61 14.04
#